data_AF-A0A1R3GDU6-F1
#
_entry.id   AF-A0A1R3GDU6-F1
#
_cell.length_a   1.000
_cell.length_b   1.000
_cell.length_c   1.000
_cell.angle_alpha   90.00
_cell.angle_beta   90.00
_cell.angle_gamma   90.00
#
_symmetry.space_group_name_H-M   'P 1'
#
loop_
_entity.id
_entity.type
_entity.pdbx_description
1 polymer ?
#
loop_
_entity_poly.entity_id
_entity_poly.type
_entity_poly.pdbx_seq_one_letter_code
_entity_poly.pdbx_strand_id
1 'polypeptide(L)'
;MSSSLCNVREILERHNLHSKNLEKLEQPSLELQLVENSNHSMLSKEIAEKSHQLRQMRGEDLHGLNIEELQQLEKSLESGLSRVMEKKICNGQGQVGGDSENVFCEDGQSSESVTNVFPSNGTPNDYESSDTSLKLGLPYSG
;
A
#
# COMPACT_ATOMS: atom_id res chain seq x y z
N MET A 1 15.59 -0.36 77.75
CA MET A 1 15.42 -1.13 76.50
C MET A 1 14.23 -0.60 75.67
N SER A 2 14.09 0.71 75.48
CA SER A 2 12.91 1.31 74.80
C SER A 2 13.21 1.96 73.43
N SER A 3 14.45 2.37 73.16
CA SER A 3 14.78 3.14 71.94
C SER A 3 14.67 2.36 70.62
N SER A 4 14.85 1.04 70.61
CA SER A 4 14.78 0.25 69.37
C SER A 4 13.35 -0.03 68.90
N LEU A 5 12.37 -0.14 69.82
CA LEU A 5 10.97 -0.40 69.44
C LEU A 5 10.31 0.82 68.80
N CYS A 6 10.64 2.03 69.26
CA CYS A 6 10.11 3.26 68.69
C CYS A 6 10.66 3.52 67.27
N ASN A 7 11.92 3.18 67.03
CA ASN A 7 12.56 3.37 65.72
C ASN A 7 11.94 2.46 64.65
N VAL A 8 11.74 1.17 64.96
CA VAL A 8 11.09 0.23 64.02
C VAL A 8 9.64 0.63 63.74
N ARG A 9 8.91 1.10 64.76
CA ARG A 9 7.54 1.60 64.58
C ARG A 9 7.50 2.84 63.69
N GLU A 10 8.38 3.80 63.91
CA GLU A 10 8.46 5.02 63.10
C GLU A 10 8.90 4.75 61.66
N ILE A 11 9.84 3.82 61.44
CA ILE A 11 10.23 3.36 60.10
C ILE A 11 9.04 2.69 59.40
N LEU A 12 8.28 1.86 60.11
CA LEU A 12 7.11 1.17 59.55
C LEU A 12 5.99 2.16 59.21
N GLU A 13 5.76 3.18 60.04
CA GLU A 13 4.81 4.26 59.76
C GLU A 13 5.25 5.08 58.54
N ARG A 14 6.54 5.45 58.44
CA ARG A 14 7.08 6.15 57.27
C ARG A 14 6.96 5.31 55.99
N HIS A 15 7.19 4.00 56.08
CA HIS A 15 7.01 3.08 54.95
C HIS A 15 5.54 2.96 54.55
N ASN A 16 4.61 2.90 55.49
CA ASN A 16 3.18 2.84 55.22
C ASN A 16 2.66 4.13 54.53
N LEU A 17 3.16 5.28 54.95
CA LEU A 17 2.82 6.58 54.34
C LEU A 17 3.33 6.68 52.89
N HIS A 18 4.56 6.20 52.62
CA HIS A 18 5.11 6.13 51.27
C HIS A 18 4.44 5.05 50.41
N SER A 19 4.08 3.89 50.97
CA SER A 19 3.37 2.82 50.26
C SER A 19 2.04 3.30 49.67
N LYS A 20 1.29 4.12 50.43
CA LYS A 20 0.03 4.73 49.97
C LYS A 20 0.21 5.83 48.93
N ASN A 21 1.40 6.45 48.85
CA ASN A 21 1.75 7.38 47.77
C ASN A 21 2.26 6.63 46.53
N LEU A 22 2.96 5.51 46.71
CA LEU A 22 3.50 4.67 45.64
C LEU A 22 2.40 3.92 44.89
N GLU A 23 1.34 3.50 45.58
CA GLU A 23 0.15 2.88 44.98
C GLU A 23 -0.62 3.85 44.06
N LYS A 24 -0.47 5.17 44.26
CA LYS A 24 -0.93 6.22 43.32
C LYS A 24 0.04 6.54 42.19
N LEU A 25 1.30 6.12 42.31
CA LEU A 25 2.34 6.32 41.30
C LEU A 25 2.44 5.12 40.34
N GLU A 26 2.06 3.93 40.82
CA GLU A 26 2.02 2.68 40.03
C GLU A 26 0.69 2.51 39.27
N GLN A 27 -0.36 3.24 39.66
CA GLN A 27 -1.56 3.32 38.85
C GLN A 27 -1.29 4.26 37.66
N PRO A 28 -1.29 3.77 36.41
CA PRO A 28 -1.32 4.67 35.27
C PRO A 28 -2.52 5.60 35.47
N SER A 29 -2.28 6.92 35.46
CA SER A 29 -3.40 7.85 35.59
C SER A 29 -4.39 7.54 34.46
N LEU A 30 -5.68 7.43 34.79
CA LEU A 30 -6.71 7.06 33.80
C LEU A 30 -6.69 7.98 32.57
N GLU A 31 -6.24 9.22 32.76
CA GLU A 31 -6.02 10.21 31.71
C GLU A 31 -4.85 9.83 30.79
N LEU A 32 -3.67 9.47 31.34
CA LEU A 32 -2.55 8.96 30.53
C LEU A 32 -2.91 7.65 29.82
N GLN A 33 -3.57 6.72 30.52
CA GLN A 33 -3.94 5.42 29.93
C GLN A 33 -4.98 5.59 28.81
N LEU A 34 -5.93 6.53 28.96
CA LEU A 34 -6.91 6.83 27.92
C LEU A 34 -6.25 7.50 26.70
N VAL A 35 -5.33 8.45 26.94
CA VAL A 35 -4.55 9.10 25.88
C VAL A 35 -3.67 8.08 25.16
N GLU A 36 -2.95 7.21 25.88
CA GLU A 36 -2.11 6.15 25.30
C GLU A 36 -2.93 5.13 24.51
N ASN A 37 -4.07 4.69 25.02
CA ASN A 37 -4.98 3.79 24.30
C ASN A 37 -5.54 4.45 23.04
N SER A 38 -5.85 5.76 23.09
CA SER A 38 -6.31 6.50 21.92
C SER A 38 -5.22 6.62 20.85
N ASN A 39 -3.98 6.90 21.25
CA ASN A 39 -2.82 6.96 20.37
C ASN A 39 -2.54 5.59 19.74
N HIS A 40 -2.58 4.53 20.54
CA HIS A 40 -2.40 3.17 20.07
C HIS A 40 -3.50 2.77 19.07
N SER A 41 -4.77 3.10 19.36
CA SER A 41 -5.88 2.85 18.44
C SER A 41 -5.71 3.60 17.11
N MET A 42 -5.23 4.85 17.15
CA MET A 42 -4.98 5.64 15.95
C MET A 42 -3.83 5.06 15.11
N LEU A 43 -2.70 4.73 15.74
CA LEU A 43 -1.55 4.12 15.06
C LEU A 43 -1.91 2.75 14.48
N SER A 44 -2.65 1.92 15.24
CA SER A 44 -3.11 0.62 14.77
C SER A 44 -4.01 0.75 13.54
N LYS A 45 -4.91 1.74 13.53
CA LYS A 45 -5.75 2.06 12.36
C LYS A 45 -4.89 2.49 11.16
N GLU A 46 -3.93 3.39 11.35
CA GLU A 46 -3.04 3.83 10.27
C GLU A 46 -2.22 2.66 9.69
N ILE A 47 -1.70 1.76 10.54
CA ILE A 47 -0.99 0.56 10.09
C ILE A 47 -1.92 -0.32 9.25
N ALA A 48 -3.16 -0.53 9.69
CA ALA A 48 -4.14 -1.32 8.95
C ALA A 48 -4.46 -0.70 7.58
N GLU A 49 -4.65 0.62 7.53
CA GLU A 49 -4.89 1.39 6.30
C GLU A 49 -3.69 1.32 5.36
N LYS A 50 -2.48 1.58 5.84
CA LYS A 50 -1.25 1.50 5.04
C LYS A 50 -1.01 0.08 4.53
N SER A 51 -1.28 -0.92 5.36
CA SER A 51 -1.19 -2.33 4.95
C SER A 51 -2.17 -2.64 3.82
N HIS A 52 -3.39 -2.13 3.90
CA HIS A 52 -4.39 -2.28 2.84
C HIS A 52 -3.98 -1.54 1.55
N GLN A 53 -3.47 -0.30 1.65
CA GLN A 53 -2.93 0.44 0.51
C GLN A 53 -1.80 -0.33 -0.19
N LEU A 54 -0.90 -0.95 0.58
CA LEU A 54 0.17 -1.77 0.03
C LEU A 54 -0.35 -3.04 -0.67
N ARG A 55 -1.44 -3.65 -0.19
CA ARG A 55 -2.11 -4.76 -0.89
C ARG A 55 -2.65 -4.29 -2.24
N GLN A 56 -3.35 -3.15 -2.28
CA GLN A 56 -3.85 -2.55 -3.51
C GLN A 56 -2.75 -2.24 -4.52
N MET A 57 -1.63 -1.65 -4.06
CA MET A 57 -0.46 -1.41 -4.91
C MET A 57 0.16 -2.69 -5.51
N ARG A 58 -0.06 -3.86 -4.91
CA ARG A 58 0.36 -5.16 -5.46
C ARG A 58 -0.69 -5.80 -6.38
N GLY A 59 -1.85 -5.16 -6.57
CA GLY A 59 -2.97 -5.69 -7.35
C GLY A 59 -3.90 -6.62 -6.58
N GLU A 60 -3.78 -6.66 -5.25
CA GLU A 60 -4.69 -7.37 -4.35
C GLU A 60 -5.84 -6.43 -3.92
N ASP A 61 -6.98 -6.96 -3.44
CA ASP A 61 -8.09 -6.18 -2.86
C ASP A 61 -8.59 -4.98 -3.70
N LEU A 62 -8.51 -5.05 -5.03
CA LEU A 62 -8.96 -3.96 -5.92
C LEU A 62 -10.50 -3.84 -6.01
N HIS A 63 -11.21 -4.87 -5.56
CA HIS A 63 -12.66 -4.89 -5.53
C HIS A 63 -13.18 -3.79 -4.61
N GLY A 64 -14.16 -3.01 -5.09
CA GLY A 64 -14.76 -1.91 -4.33
C GLY A 64 -14.14 -0.54 -4.56
N LEU A 65 -13.01 -0.46 -5.28
CA LEU A 65 -12.50 0.81 -5.79
C LEU A 65 -13.31 1.27 -7.00
N ASN A 66 -13.56 2.58 -7.09
CA ASN A 66 -14.13 3.20 -8.28
C ASN A 66 -13.05 3.48 -9.34
N ILE A 67 -13.48 3.89 -10.54
CA ILE A 67 -12.57 4.12 -11.68
C ILE A 67 -11.55 5.21 -11.36
N GLU A 68 -11.97 6.28 -10.69
CA GLU A 68 -11.11 7.39 -10.32
C GLU A 68 -10.01 6.95 -9.33
N GLU A 69 -10.35 6.12 -8.35
CA GLU A 69 -9.42 5.55 -7.38
C GLU A 69 -8.43 4.58 -8.05
N LEU A 70 -8.90 3.73 -8.97
CA LEU A 70 -8.03 2.88 -9.77
C LEU A 70 -7.04 3.71 -10.61
N GLN A 71 -7.52 4.76 -11.27
CA GLN A 71 -6.65 5.66 -12.06
C GLN A 71 -5.61 6.37 -11.19
N GLN A 72 -5.94 6.74 -9.95
CA GLN A 72 -4.98 7.31 -9.00
C GLN A 72 -3.92 6.29 -8.58
N LEU A 73 -4.33 5.04 -8.39
CA LEU A 73 -3.42 3.94 -8.07
C LEU A 73 -2.43 3.71 -9.22
N GLU A 74 -2.93 3.64 -10.47
CA GLU A 74 -2.11 3.50 -11.68
C GLU A 74 -1.07 4.61 -11.81
N LYS A 75 -1.50 5.88 -11.70
CA LYS A 75 -0.60 7.05 -11.78
C LYS A 75 0.50 7.01 -10.72
N SER A 76 0.13 6.59 -9.50
CA SER A 76 1.08 6.48 -8.39
C SER A 76 2.13 5.41 -8.68
N LEU A 77 1.70 4.24 -9.16
CA LEU A 77 2.59 3.13 -9.55
C LEU A 77 3.51 3.52 -10.72
N GLU A 78 2.96 4.14 -11.77
CA GLU A 78 3.72 4.62 -12.93
C GLU A 78 4.82 5.60 -12.49
N SER A 79 4.47 6.58 -11.65
CA SER A 79 5.44 7.56 -11.14
C SER A 79 6.54 6.91 -10.29
N GLY A 80 6.20 5.90 -9.47
CA GLY A 80 7.14 5.16 -8.64
C GLY A 80 8.10 4.32 -9.50
N LEU A 81 7.58 3.66 -10.53
CA LEU A 81 8.36 2.88 -11.47
C LEU A 81 9.32 3.76 -12.28
N SER A 82 8.87 4.92 -12.76
CA SER A 82 9.75 5.90 -13.45
C SER A 82 10.97 6.23 -12.60
N ARG A 83 10.75 6.59 -11.32
CA ARG A 83 11.84 6.92 -10.38
C ARG A 83 12.79 5.74 -10.14
N VAL A 84 12.26 4.52 -10.03
CA VAL A 84 13.09 3.31 -9.86
C VAL A 84 13.92 3.04 -11.11
N MET A 85 13.34 3.21 -12.31
CA MET A 85 14.07 3.06 -13.57
C MET A 85 15.17 4.11 -13.70
N GLU A 86 14.85 5.39 -13.52
CA GLU A 86 15.84 6.49 -13.52
C GLU A 86 16.99 6.20 -12.56
N LYS A 87 16.66 5.81 -11.32
CA LYS A 87 17.66 5.49 -10.31
C LYS A 87 18.52 4.30 -10.73
N LYS A 88 17.94 3.25 -11.33
CA LYS A 88 18.69 2.07 -11.79
C LYS A 88 19.53 2.33 -13.03
N ILE A 89 19.06 3.13 -13.98
CA ILE A 89 19.81 3.51 -15.19
C ILE A 89 21.04 4.34 -14.78
N CYS A 90 20.84 5.34 -13.92
CA CYS A 90 21.93 6.20 -13.42
C CYS A 90 22.88 5.47 -12.45
N ASN A 91 22.39 4.53 -11.65
CA ASN A 91 23.23 3.76 -10.72
C ASN A 91 23.93 2.55 -11.38
N GLY A 92 23.46 2.10 -12.55
CA GLY A 92 24.06 1.00 -13.32
C GLY A 92 25.23 1.44 -14.21
N GLN A 93 25.44 2.74 -14.39
CA GLN A 93 26.58 3.31 -15.13
C GLN A 93 27.78 3.61 -14.21
N GLY A 94 28.15 2.63 -13.39
CA GLY A 94 29.41 2.59 -12.67
C GLY A 94 30.24 1.38 -13.11
N GLN A 95 31.05 1.58 -14.16
CA GLN A 95 32.16 0.72 -14.63
C GLN A 95 31.81 -0.53 -15.45
N VAL A 96 31.67 -0.36 -16.77
CA VAL A 96 32.42 -1.21 -17.72
C VAL A 96 33.07 -0.26 -18.72
N GLY A 97 34.40 -0.27 -18.75
CA GLY A 97 35.17 0.44 -19.77
C GLY A 97 34.96 -0.20 -21.14
N GLY A 98 34.90 0.65 -22.16
CA GLY A 98 34.80 0.27 -23.55
C GLY A 98 33.91 1.27 -24.28
N ASP A 99 34.53 2.11 -25.11
CA ASP A 99 33.87 3.00 -26.04
C ASP A 99 32.64 2.32 -26.67
N SER A 100 31.47 2.92 -26.47
CA SER A 100 30.30 2.66 -27.31
C SER A 100 29.59 3.97 -27.49
N GLU A 101 30.03 4.64 -28.56
CA GLU A 101 29.32 5.67 -29.27
C GLU A 101 27.86 5.25 -29.55
N ASN A 102 26.96 6.17 -29.21
CA ASN A 102 25.71 6.46 -29.92
C ASN A 102 24.59 5.40 -29.93
N VAL A 103 23.59 5.59 -29.09
CA VAL A 103 22.19 5.62 -29.56
C VAL A 103 21.51 6.82 -28.91
N PHE A 104 21.60 7.94 -29.63
CA PHE A 104 20.70 9.08 -29.50
C PHE A 104 19.25 8.57 -29.53
N CYS A 105 18.44 8.97 -28.55
CA CYS A 105 16.99 8.84 -28.67
C CYS A 105 16.56 9.84 -29.74
N GLU A 106 16.42 9.37 -30.98
CA GLU A 106 15.94 10.17 -32.09
C GLU A 106 14.47 10.51 -31.80
N ASP A 107 14.24 11.73 -31.28
CA ASP A 107 12.98 12.44 -31.47
C ASP A 107 12.78 12.63 -32.99
N GLY A 108 12.19 11.63 -33.62
CA GLY A 108 11.80 11.66 -35.03
C GLY A 108 10.62 12.59 -35.24
N GLN A 109 10.92 13.87 -35.49
CA GLN A 109 10.00 14.80 -36.11
C GLN A 109 9.73 14.39 -37.58
N SER A 110 8.47 14.11 -37.93
CA SER A 110 7.76 14.51 -39.17
C SER A 110 6.51 13.66 -39.37
N SER A 111 5.30 14.20 -39.35
CA SER A 111 4.58 14.98 -40.39
C SER A 111 3.74 14.11 -41.33
N GLU A 112 2.49 14.55 -41.46
CA GLU A 112 1.52 14.44 -42.57
C GLU A 112 0.77 13.14 -42.93
N SER A 113 -0.53 13.34 -43.10
CA SER A 113 -1.63 12.44 -43.43
C SER A 113 -1.59 11.91 -44.86
N VAL A 114 -2.03 10.67 -45.05
CA VAL A 114 -2.53 10.20 -46.35
C VAL A 114 -3.92 9.62 -46.17
N THR A 115 -4.91 10.31 -46.73
CA THR A 115 -6.29 9.85 -46.83
C THR A 115 -6.30 8.62 -47.74
N ASN A 116 -6.59 7.44 -47.21
CA ASN A 116 -6.86 6.31 -48.09
C ASN A 116 -8.23 6.53 -48.73
N VAL A 117 -8.22 7.00 -49.98
CA VAL A 117 -9.36 6.94 -50.89
C VAL A 117 -9.68 5.46 -51.08
N PHE A 118 -10.69 4.98 -50.36
CA PHE A 118 -11.28 3.68 -50.59
C PHE A 118 -11.82 3.63 -52.02
N PRO A 119 -11.40 2.68 -52.87
CA PRO A 119 -12.17 2.36 -54.05
C PRO A 119 -13.47 1.70 -53.59
N SER A 120 -14.54 2.49 -53.50
CA SER A 120 -15.89 1.97 -53.57
C SER A 120 -16.11 1.43 -54.98
N ASN A 121 -16.29 0.11 -55.10
CA ASN A 121 -17.25 -0.52 -56.00
C ASN A 121 -17.31 -2.03 -55.75
N GLY A 122 -18.47 -2.50 -55.24
CA GLY A 122 -18.98 -3.85 -55.53
C GLY A 122 -19.08 -4.85 -54.36
N THR A 123 -20.03 -4.61 -53.44
CA THR A 123 -21.07 -5.52 -52.87
C THR A 123 -20.88 -7.06 -52.81
N PRO A 124 -21.62 -7.79 -51.95
CA PRO A 124 -22.11 -7.47 -50.61
C PRO A 124 -21.81 -8.58 -49.58
N ASN A 125 -21.75 -8.12 -48.35
CA ASN A 125 -21.83 -8.84 -47.09
C ASN A 125 -22.87 -9.98 -47.07
N ASP A 126 -22.42 -11.23 -47.04
CA ASP A 126 -23.20 -12.35 -46.49
C ASP A 126 -22.66 -12.67 -45.09
N TYR A 127 -23.15 -11.86 -44.16
CA TYR A 127 -23.06 -12.06 -42.73
C TYR A 127 -24.10 -13.12 -42.34
N GLU A 128 -23.67 -14.38 -42.20
CA GLU A 128 -24.36 -15.42 -41.42
C GLU A 128 -23.49 -16.68 -41.38
N SER A 129 -22.67 -16.80 -40.34
CA SER A 129 -22.20 -18.12 -39.90
C SER A 129 -21.97 -18.08 -38.40
N SER A 130 -23.04 -17.73 -37.69
CA SER A 130 -23.21 -18.06 -36.28
C SER A 130 -23.76 -19.49 -36.23
N ASP A 131 -23.02 -20.40 -35.59
CA ASP A 131 -23.52 -21.52 -34.78
C ASP A 131 -22.43 -22.58 -34.60
N THR A 132 -21.62 -22.46 -33.54
CA THR A 132 -20.99 -23.64 -32.94
C THR A 132 -21.68 -23.95 -31.62
N SER A 133 -22.72 -24.76 -31.74
CA SER A 133 -23.55 -25.25 -30.64
C SER A 133 -22.72 -25.90 -29.53
N LEU A 134 -22.93 -25.48 -28.28
CA LEU A 134 -22.38 -26.17 -27.10
C LEU A 134 -23.31 -27.33 -26.71
N LYS A 135 -22.77 -28.55 -26.73
CA LYS A 135 -23.48 -29.76 -26.34
C LYS A 135 -23.40 -29.95 -24.81
N LEU A 136 -24.48 -29.63 -24.10
CA LEU A 136 -24.61 -29.94 -22.67
C LEU A 136 -24.98 -31.42 -22.50
N GLY A 137 -24.04 -32.21 -21.98
CA GLY A 137 -24.24 -33.60 -21.58
C GLY A 137 -24.59 -33.71 -20.08
N LEU A 138 -25.72 -34.36 -19.82
CA LEU A 138 -26.44 -34.65 -18.56
C LEU A 138 -25.68 -35.67 -17.64
N PRO A 139 -26.20 -36.14 -16.47
CA PRO A 139 -27.43 -35.80 -15.73
C PRO A 139 -27.23 -35.50 -14.23
N TYR A 140 -28.29 -34.92 -13.65
CA TYR A 140 -28.54 -34.90 -12.20
C TYR A 140 -28.62 -36.33 -11.63
N SER A 141 -27.95 -36.56 -10.50
CA SER A 141 -28.21 -37.70 -9.61
C SER A 141 -28.87 -37.16 -8.35
N GLY A 142 -30.06 -37.67 -8.03
CA GLY A 142 -30.83 -37.35 -6.83
C GLY A 142 -30.33 -38.02 -5.58
#